data_AF-A0A7Y5TB87-F1
#
_entry.id   AF-A0A7Y5TB87-F1
#
_cell.length_a   1.000
_cell.length_b   1.000
_cell.length_c   1.000
_cell.angle_alpha   90.00
_cell.angle_beta   90.00
_cell.angle_gamma   90.00
#
_symmetry.space_group_name_H-M   'P 1'
#
loop_
_entity.id
_entity.type
_entity.pdbx_description
1 polymer ?
#
loop_
_entity_poly.entity_id
_entity_poly.type
_entity_poly.pdbx_seq_one_letter_code
_entity_poly.pdbx_strand_id
1 'polypeptide(L)'
;APAQGTHLNQDPGGGGVERMLGLHGVLVVVAPGDRWRLGPGLVEFERQWVWLCQDVDPVWSSRARAGQVIDPERTPPVPRYFMLNDRSGFRSLALSRDEADSHARHEDTLPSGSAREIDVRDFSLPERGDSVGTGQLIRMVNVGATVHQMHFHGNHVWTVRRNGVDFPRSQGLVDAEGHVVLQQWEDVVELNPLDRKDIVLPMRRPPETLDDVWDARDEDWEYPMHCHAEPSQTAAGGLYPGGLVAGWTLAAPGPRRRAAHPTYPSQAAFAVSQPHEGSPETEFRTRSDKSFVRKFYSRRLRFPDGAEHEMWSFEDERSGRRFPAPLVRVTEGDVVHLRIEPSKRVHTIHLHGMEPDPRNDGVGHTSFEVSGSYTYQWKPDLGRPGDPNQGAGGSYFYHCHVNTVLHVQMGMAGPMIIDPAVHPDFPVPAGARRSFVDGPLYDVATEALLVAYAVDPRWHELSHAAGLSGEDVGLNRFDPRHFYVLGGGLDGPAPTRDVIAPTQLRVNTPATGHPTLLRMANFNYFPSRALFTDAAGNRVRMAELIAHDGRPFRDTSRRDAPSPPIRDTGHRLLTDHIAFGAAERYDALLHPPSAGTFVVTIEFEHWATRRVLARRSVPLIAR
;
A
#
# COMPACT_ATOMS: atom_id res chain seq x y z
N ALA A 1 -11.36 7.55 34.58
CA ALA A 1 -10.15 7.51 33.73
C ALA A 1 -10.53 6.89 32.39
N PRO A 2 -9.94 7.32 31.26
CA PRO A 2 -10.17 6.67 29.97
C PRO A 2 -9.73 5.19 30.02
N ALA A 3 -10.34 4.34 29.19
CA ALA A 3 -9.93 2.95 29.04
C ALA A 3 -8.51 2.86 28.44
N GLN A 4 -7.87 1.69 28.58
CA GLN A 4 -6.58 1.40 27.94
C GLN A 4 -6.65 1.65 26.43
N GLY A 5 -5.62 2.28 25.85
CA GLY A 5 -5.52 2.52 24.42
C GLY A 5 -5.04 3.91 24.04
N THR A 6 -5.19 4.22 22.75
CA THR A 6 -4.75 5.47 22.10
C THR A 6 -5.91 6.45 21.99
N HIS A 7 -5.79 7.60 22.66
CA HIS A 7 -6.80 8.66 22.68
C HIS A 7 -6.24 9.94 22.07
N LEU A 8 -7.12 10.70 21.42
CA LEU A 8 -6.81 12.02 20.90
C LEU A 8 -7.40 13.09 21.82
N ASN A 9 -6.56 14.03 22.25
CA ASN A 9 -6.97 15.26 22.92
C ASN A 9 -6.91 16.40 21.90
N GLN A 10 -7.96 17.22 21.81
CA GLN A 10 -8.01 18.38 20.91
C GLN A 10 -8.89 19.47 21.53
N ASP A 11 -8.67 20.73 21.13
CA ASP A 11 -9.53 21.85 21.53
C ASP A 11 -10.96 21.66 20.96
N PRO A 12 -12.02 21.69 21.78
CA PRO A 12 -13.40 21.52 21.30
C PRO A 12 -13.98 22.77 20.59
N GLY A 13 -13.29 23.92 20.62
CA GLY A 13 -13.87 25.25 20.36
C GLY A 13 -14.16 25.68 18.92
N GLY A 14 -13.48 25.15 17.89
CA GLY A 14 -13.66 25.63 16.50
C GLY A 14 -13.55 24.57 15.39
N GLY A 15 -13.82 23.32 15.73
CA GLY A 15 -13.89 22.22 14.77
C GLY A 15 -12.52 21.69 14.37
N GLY A 16 -12.37 21.27 13.11
CA GLY A 16 -11.11 20.71 12.61
C GLY A 16 -9.96 21.72 12.47
N VAL A 17 -10.22 23.02 12.63
CA VAL A 17 -9.25 24.10 12.40
C VAL A 17 -8.19 24.14 13.49
N GLU A 18 -8.58 24.22 14.76
CA GLU A 18 -7.66 24.28 15.90
C GLU A 18 -6.73 23.07 15.94
N ARG A 19 -7.28 21.89 15.61
CA ARG A 19 -6.52 20.65 15.45
C ARG A 19 -5.41 20.82 14.41
N MET A 20 -5.73 21.30 13.22
CA MET A 20 -4.77 21.58 12.14
C MET A 20 -3.73 22.65 12.50
N LEU A 21 -4.09 23.59 13.37
CA LEU A 21 -3.19 24.64 13.87
C LEU A 21 -2.28 24.18 15.02
N GLY A 22 -2.37 22.91 15.43
CA GLY A 22 -1.50 22.31 16.45
C GLY A 22 -2.11 22.18 17.84
N LEU A 23 -3.39 22.51 18.05
CA LEU A 23 -4.07 22.35 19.34
C LEU A 23 -4.62 20.92 19.49
N HIS A 24 -3.69 19.96 19.50
CA HIS A 24 -3.97 18.55 19.65
C HIS A 24 -2.87 17.82 20.45
N GLY A 25 -3.12 16.59 20.85
CA GLY A 25 -2.12 15.72 21.46
C GLY A 25 -2.62 14.29 21.63
N VAL A 26 -1.71 13.35 21.86
CA VAL A 26 -2.04 11.94 22.05
C VAL A 26 -1.94 11.58 23.52
N LEU A 27 -2.96 10.90 24.04
CA LEU A 27 -2.93 10.27 25.36
C LEU A 27 -2.92 8.75 25.18
N VAL A 28 -1.84 8.11 25.62
CA VAL A 28 -1.75 6.66 25.69
C VAL A 28 -2.03 6.22 27.12
N VAL A 29 -3.10 5.44 27.32
CA VAL A 29 -3.42 4.83 28.60
C VAL A 29 -2.94 3.39 28.56
N VAL A 30 -2.05 3.01 29.48
CA VAL A 30 -1.53 1.65 29.62
C VAL A 30 -1.95 1.04 30.96
N ALA A 31 -2.17 -0.27 30.98
CA ALA A 31 -2.37 -0.99 32.23
C ALA A 31 -0.99 -1.17 32.93
N PRO A 32 -0.80 -0.71 34.17
CA PRO A 32 0.52 -0.77 34.83
C PRO A 32 1.08 -2.20 34.98
N GLY A 33 0.20 -3.17 35.24
CA GLY A 33 0.56 -4.59 35.34
C GLY A 33 0.79 -5.28 34.00
N ASP A 34 0.50 -4.61 32.88
CA ASP A 34 0.55 -5.19 31.55
C ASP A 34 1.06 -4.17 30.50
N ARG A 35 2.12 -3.45 30.87
CA ARG A 35 2.64 -2.28 30.13
C ARG A 35 3.16 -2.59 28.72
N TRP A 36 3.38 -3.86 28.42
CA TRP A 36 3.89 -4.36 27.14
C TRP A 36 2.84 -5.16 26.37
N ARG A 37 1.56 -5.03 26.74
CA ARG A 37 0.43 -5.57 25.98
C ARG A 37 -0.62 -4.50 25.69
N LEU A 38 -1.38 -4.72 24.62
CA LEU A 38 -2.54 -3.87 24.29
C LEU A 38 -3.69 -3.97 25.29
N GLY A 39 -3.68 -5.05 26.08
CA GLY A 39 -4.60 -5.35 27.16
C GLY A 39 -4.46 -6.82 27.56
N PRO A 40 -5.12 -7.25 28.64
CA PRO A 40 -5.05 -8.63 29.11
C PRO A 40 -5.44 -9.62 28.02
N GLY A 41 -4.55 -10.57 27.71
CA GLY A 41 -4.76 -11.59 26.65
C GLY A 41 -4.70 -11.06 25.22
N LEU A 42 -4.36 -9.78 25.02
CA LEU A 42 -4.14 -9.19 23.70
C LEU A 42 -2.65 -9.22 23.34
N VAL A 43 -2.37 -8.68 22.15
CA VAL A 43 -1.03 -8.57 21.56
C VAL A 43 -0.03 -8.01 22.55
N GLU A 44 1.07 -8.74 22.71
CA GLU A 44 2.28 -8.31 23.39
C GLU A 44 3.25 -7.69 22.38
N PHE A 45 4.06 -6.72 22.81
CA PHE A 45 4.97 -5.96 21.97
C PHE A 45 6.26 -5.61 22.72
N GLU A 46 7.36 -5.46 21.98
CA GLU A 46 8.69 -5.22 22.57
C GLU A 46 8.80 -3.75 22.99
N ARG A 47 8.29 -2.88 22.12
CA ARG A 47 8.25 -1.44 22.29
C ARG A 47 7.02 -0.90 21.57
N GLN A 48 6.55 0.25 22.04
CA GLN A 48 5.47 0.99 21.40
C GLN A 48 5.96 2.34 20.91
N TRP A 49 5.48 2.74 19.74
CA TRP A 49 5.77 3.99 19.05
C TRP A 49 4.48 4.76 18.88
N VAL A 50 4.56 6.09 18.93
CA VAL A 50 3.43 6.96 18.59
C VAL A 50 3.81 7.71 17.33
N TRP A 51 3.00 7.52 16.29
CA TRP A 51 3.16 8.13 14.99
C TRP A 51 2.01 9.08 14.75
N LEU A 52 2.27 10.36 14.98
CA LEU A 52 1.29 11.41 14.83
C LEU A 52 1.40 12.02 13.42
N CYS A 53 0.45 11.69 12.55
CA CYS A 53 0.38 12.20 11.19
C CYS A 53 -0.28 13.59 11.20
N GLN A 54 0.51 14.60 10.86
CA GLN A 54 0.09 16.00 10.84
C GLN A 54 0.30 16.60 9.45
N ASP A 55 -0.51 17.58 9.11
CA ASP A 55 -0.40 18.38 7.90
C ASP A 55 -0.50 19.87 8.24
N VAL A 56 0.30 20.68 7.55
CA VAL A 56 0.39 22.13 7.80
C VAL A 56 -0.13 22.87 6.59
N ASP A 57 -1.17 23.67 6.80
CA ASP A 57 -1.69 24.65 5.85
C ASP A 57 -1.23 26.07 6.23
N PRO A 58 -0.27 26.67 5.50
CA PRO A 58 0.20 28.02 5.78
C PRO A 58 -0.86 29.11 5.55
N VAL A 59 -1.86 28.87 4.68
CA VAL A 59 -2.96 29.82 4.42
C VAL A 59 -3.85 29.89 5.65
N TRP A 60 -4.27 28.74 6.19
CA TRP A 60 -5.04 28.68 7.43
C TRP A 60 -4.25 29.30 8.58
N SER A 61 -2.97 28.95 8.71
CA SER A 61 -2.08 29.52 9.74
C SER A 61 -2.02 31.06 9.67
N SER A 62 -1.90 31.63 8.46
CA SER A 62 -1.86 33.08 8.29
C SER A 62 -3.20 33.76 8.60
N ARG A 63 -4.34 33.13 8.26
CA ARG A 63 -5.67 33.67 8.56
C ARG A 63 -5.97 33.65 10.05
N ALA A 64 -5.67 32.54 10.72
CA ALA A 64 -5.81 32.41 12.17
C ALA A 64 -4.96 33.46 12.90
N ARG A 65 -3.70 33.65 12.48
CA ARG A 65 -2.82 34.71 13.03
C ARG A 65 -3.42 36.12 12.87
N ALA A 66 -4.16 36.36 11.80
CA ALA A 66 -4.84 37.65 11.56
C ALA A 66 -6.18 37.80 12.31
N GLY A 67 -6.53 36.85 13.19
CA GLY A 67 -7.80 36.85 13.93
C GLY A 67 -9.02 36.57 13.04
N GLN A 68 -8.82 36.00 11.84
CA GLN A 68 -9.91 35.67 10.94
C GLN A 68 -10.52 34.33 11.30
N VAL A 69 -11.85 34.24 11.22
CA VAL A 69 -12.57 32.97 11.32
C VAL A 69 -12.29 32.15 10.06
N ILE A 70 -11.86 30.91 10.24
CA ILE A 70 -11.64 29.96 9.16
C ILE A 70 -12.89 29.09 9.06
N ASP A 71 -13.50 29.10 7.88
CA ASP A 71 -14.57 28.20 7.50
C ASP A 71 -13.98 27.13 6.57
N PRO A 72 -13.78 25.89 7.03
CA PRO A 72 -13.19 24.81 6.24
C PRO A 72 -13.97 24.46 4.96
N GLU A 73 -15.28 24.75 4.90
CA GLU A 73 -16.07 24.49 3.70
C GLU A 73 -15.84 25.57 2.64
N ARG A 74 -15.75 26.84 3.07
CA ARG A 74 -15.47 27.97 2.17
C ARG A 74 -14.00 28.09 1.80
N THR A 75 -13.11 27.57 2.63
CA THR A 75 -11.66 27.54 2.37
C THR A 75 -11.13 26.16 2.76
N PRO A 76 -11.32 25.15 1.91
CA PRO A 76 -10.77 23.81 2.14
C PRO A 76 -9.26 23.86 2.38
N PRO A 77 -8.72 22.95 3.20
CA PRO A 77 -7.30 22.91 3.46
C PRO A 77 -6.54 22.50 2.20
N VAL A 78 -5.40 23.14 1.96
CA VAL A 78 -4.42 22.77 0.94
C VAL A 78 -3.06 22.67 1.64
N PRO A 79 -2.82 21.58 2.38
CA PRO A 79 -1.61 21.46 3.16
C PRO A 79 -0.37 21.44 2.26
N ARG A 80 0.71 22.02 2.78
CA ARG A 80 2.00 22.13 2.08
C ARG A 80 3.09 21.30 2.73
N TYR A 81 2.96 20.95 4.01
CA TYR A 81 3.94 20.15 4.72
C TYR A 81 3.23 19.05 5.47
N PHE A 82 3.88 17.89 5.58
CA PHE A 82 3.33 16.70 6.17
C PHE A 82 4.36 16.11 7.11
N MET A 83 3.98 15.94 8.36
CA MET A 83 4.91 15.65 9.43
C MET A 83 4.52 14.37 10.15
N LEU A 84 5.54 13.64 10.56
CA LEU A 84 5.42 12.59 11.54
C LEU A 84 5.95 13.13 12.87
N ASN A 85 5.09 13.15 13.88
CA ASN A 85 5.28 13.77 15.19
C ASN A 85 5.47 15.30 15.12
N ASP A 86 6.56 15.78 14.54
CA ASP A 86 6.88 17.22 14.38
C ASP A 86 8.01 17.45 13.34
N ARG A 87 8.36 16.42 12.55
CA ARG A 87 9.40 16.50 11.51
C ARG A 87 8.89 15.95 10.19
N SER A 88 9.52 16.39 9.11
CA SER A 88 9.18 16.10 7.71
C SER A 88 10.44 15.66 6.97
N GLY A 89 10.31 14.78 5.98
CA GLY A 89 11.39 14.43 5.06
C GLY A 89 12.66 13.92 5.75
N PHE A 90 13.83 14.44 5.34
CA PHE A 90 15.12 14.00 5.87
C PHE A 90 15.26 14.14 7.40
N ARG A 91 14.50 15.07 8.01
CA ARG A 91 14.47 15.21 9.47
C ARG A 91 13.65 14.13 10.15
N SER A 92 12.54 13.67 9.55
CA SER A 92 11.80 12.54 10.14
C SER A 92 12.57 11.23 10.01
N LEU A 93 13.49 11.15 9.05
CA LEU A 93 14.41 10.03 8.83
C LEU A 93 15.69 10.07 9.67
N ALA A 94 15.86 11.03 10.59
CA ALA A 94 17.08 11.21 11.38
C ALA A 94 18.37 11.42 10.53
N LEU A 95 18.24 12.04 9.36
CA LEU A 95 19.37 12.30 8.45
C LEU A 95 19.85 13.76 8.52
N SER A 96 19.62 14.44 9.64
CA SER A 96 20.00 15.85 9.82
C SER A 96 21.45 15.98 10.28
N ARG A 97 22.12 17.08 9.91
CA ARG A 97 23.44 17.44 10.49
C ARG A 97 23.36 17.83 11.98
N ASP A 98 22.15 18.06 12.48
CA ASP A 98 21.91 18.19 13.92
C ASP A 98 21.83 16.78 14.54
N GLU A 99 22.88 16.40 15.26
CA GLU A 99 22.99 15.07 15.88
C GLU A 99 21.98 14.88 17.01
N ALA A 100 21.65 15.93 17.76
CA ALA A 100 20.68 15.85 18.85
C ALA A 100 19.27 15.64 18.29
N ASP A 101 18.94 16.37 17.22
CA ASP A 101 17.70 16.19 16.45
C ASP A 101 17.55 14.77 15.91
N SER A 102 18.60 14.25 15.28
CA SER A 102 18.61 12.91 14.69
C SER A 102 18.56 11.82 15.77
N HIS A 103 19.26 12.00 16.88
CA HIS A 103 19.21 11.07 18.01
C HIS A 103 17.80 10.97 18.61
N ALA A 104 17.13 12.10 18.86
CA ALA A 104 15.75 12.12 19.34
C ALA A 104 14.81 11.36 18.38
N ARG A 105 15.05 11.46 17.06
CA ARG A 105 14.27 10.75 16.04
C ARG A 105 14.42 9.24 16.03
N HIS A 106 15.63 8.75 16.26
CA HIS A 106 15.84 7.32 16.47
C HIS A 106 15.10 6.80 17.71
N GLU A 107 14.91 7.63 18.74
CA GLU A 107 14.23 7.22 19.97
C GLU A 107 12.70 7.22 19.86
N ASP A 108 12.10 8.13 19.09
CA ASP A 108 10.66 8.34 19.10
C ASP A 108 9.90 7.92 17.83
N THR A 109 10.57 7.79 16.68
CA THR A 109 9.88 7.65 15.38
C THR A 109 10.38 6.48 14.53
N LEU A 110 11.62 6.01 14.69
CA LEU A 110 12.26 5.01 13.82
C LEU A 110 12.40 3.64 14.52
N PRO A 111 11.50 2.68 14.25
CA PRO A 111 11.63 1.32 14.77
C PRO A 111 12.92 0.66 14.30
N SER A 112 13.59 -0.06 15.20
CA SER A 112 14.78 -0.84 14.88
C SER A 112 14.89 -2.07 15.76
N GLY A 113 15.52 -3.13 15.25
CA GLY A 113 15.57 -4.40 15.95
C GLY A 113 16.11 -5.54 15.09
N SER A 114 16.41 -6.67 15.74
CA SER A 114 16.86 -7.88 15.07
C SER A 114 15.69 -8.62 14.44
N ALA A 115 15.99 -9.41 13.41
CA ALA A 115 15.02 -10.28 12.77
C ALA A 115 14.45 -11.30 13.75
N ARG A 116 13.16 -11.61 13.60
CA ARG A 116 12.43 -12.53 14.45
C ARG A 116 11.42 -13.37 13.67
N GLU A 117 11.15 -14.54 14.21
CA GLU A 117 10.05 -15.39 13.78
C GLU A 117 8.81 -14.99 14.58
N ILE A 118 7.74 -14.60 13.88
CA ILE A 118 6.47 -14.20 14.48
C ILE A 118 5.35 -15.10 13.98
N ASP A 119 4.43 -15.41 14.89
CA ASP A 119 3.14 -15.98 14.56
C ASP A 119 2.02 -14.99 14.88
N VAL A 120 1.30 -14.49 13.88
CA VAL A 120 0.20 -13.53 14.11
C VAL A 120 -0.96 -14.12 14.93
N ARG A 121 -1.06 -15.46 15.03
CA ARG A 121 -2.02 -16.15 15.92
C ARG A 121 -1.69 -15.91 17.39
N ASP A 122 -0.43 -15.63 17.72
CA ASP A 122 -0.01 -15.27 19.07
C ASP A 122 1.29 -14.44 19.04
N PHE A 123 1.15 -13.15 19.33
CA PHE A 123 2.29 -12.24 19.44
C PHE A 123 3.05 -12.36 20.76
N SER A 124 2.77 -13.35 21.61
CA SER A 124 3.41 -13.48 22.93
C SER A 124 4.83 -14.05 22.87
N LEU A 125 5.64 -13.72 23.89
CA LEU A 125 6.93 -14.36 24.10
C LEU A 125 6.74 -15.87 24.39
N PRO A 126 7.45 -16.78 23.70
CA PRO A 126 7.43 -18.18 24.04
C PRO A 126 8.01 -18.42 25.45
N GLU A 127 7.39 -19.28 26.25
CA GLU A 127 7.84 -19.61 27.62
C GLU A 127 9.28 -20.18 27.69
N ARG A 128 9.85 -20.63 26.56
CA ARG A 128 11.15 -21.33 26.49
C ARG A 128 12.35 -20.50 26.03
N GLY A 129 12.20 -19.21 25.69
CA GLY A 129 13.36 -18.33 25.46
C GLY A 129 14.25 -18.65 24.25
N ASP A 130 13.86 -19.59 23.38
CA ASP A 130 14.68 -20.10 22.27
C ASP A 130 14.38 -19.45 20.91
N SER A 131 13.40 -18.54 20.83
CA SER A 131 13.20 -17.63 19.69
C SER A 131 12.68 -16.24 20.15
N VAL A 132 13.19 -15.19 19.50
CA VAL A 132 12.90 -13.76 19.74
C VAL A 132 11.48 -13.50 19.22
N GLY A 133 10.50 -13.08 20.01
CA GLY A 133 10.29 -11.68 20.36
C GLY A 133 8.95 -11.19 19.78
N THR A 134 8.15 -10.54 20.59
CA THR A 134 6.94 -9.80 20.17
C THR A 134 7.28 -8.73 19.12
N GLY A 135 6.35 -8.32 18.25
CA GLY A 135 6.60 -7.24 17.28
C GLY A 135 6.75 -5.85 17.91
N GLN A 136 6.90 -4.83 17.08
CA GLN A 136 6.90 -3.42 17.47
C GLN A 136 5.47 -2.85 17.30
N LEU A 137 4.87 -2.33 18.36
CA LEU A 137 3.55 -1.71 18.27
C LEU A 137 3.69 -0.27 17.76
N ILE A 138 3.04 0.08 16.66
CA ILE A 138 2.98 1.45 16.17
C ILE A 138 1.55 1.97 16.33
N ARG A 139 1.39 3.04 17.10
CA ARG A 139 0.12 3.73 17.35
C ARG A 139 0.04 4.93 16.42
N MET A 140 -0.63 4.77 15.28
CA MET A 140 -0.81 5.84 14.31
C MET A 140 -2.03 6.67 14.66
N VAL A 141 -1.87 8.00 14.62
CA VAL A 141 -2.93 8.96 14.92
C VAL A 141 -2.95 10.03 13.84
N ASN A 142 -4.07 10.17 13.15
CA ASN A 142 -4.25 11.24 12.15
C ASN A 142 -4.93 12.45 12.78
N VAL A 143 -4.16 13.50 12.99
CA VAL A 143 -4.67 14.81 13.44
C VAL A 143 -4.81 15.79 12.29
N GLY A 144 -4.47 15.37 11.09
CA GLY A 144 -4.57 16.19 9.91
C GLY A 144 -5.95 16.25 9.27
N ALA A 145 -5.99 16.84 8.08
CA ALA A 145 -7.16 16.89 7.20
C ALA A 145 -7.06 15.85 6.07
N THR A 146 -5.86 15.35 5.77
CA THR A 146 -5.64 14.35 4.72
C THR A 146 -5.97 12.93 5.18
N VAL A 147 -6.69 12.16 4.35
CA VAL A 147 -6.74 10.70 4.49
C VAL A 147 -5.40 10.13 4.05
N HIS A 148 -4.70 9.42 4.94
CA HIS A 148 -3.40 8.84 4.65
C HIS A 148 -3.50 7.37 4.26
N GLN A 149 -2.56 6.91 3.45
CA GLN A 149 -2.35 5.53 3.05
C GLN A 149 -0.89 5.16 3.33
N MET A 150 -0.61 4.73 4.56
CA MET A 150 0.75 4.53 5.04
C MET A 150 1.29 3.20 4.50
N HIS A 151 2.22 3.26 3.57
CA HIS A 151 2.84 2.09 2.95
C HIS A 151 4.15 1.74 3.65
N PHE A 152 4.32 0.45 3.97
CA PHE A 152 5.49 -0.09 4.63
C PHE A 152 6.27 -0.97 3.66
N HIS A 153 7.58 -0.74 3.57
CA HIS A 153 8.48 -1.63 2.86
C HIS A 153 9.11 -2.65 3.82
N GLY A 154 9.62 -3.74 3.27
CA GLY A 154 10.34 -4.81 3.95
C GLY A 154 9.45 -5.79 4.70
N ASN A 155 8.29 -5.37 5.21
CA ASN A 155 7.28 -6.21 5.86
C ASN A 155 5.88 -5.57 5.71
N HIS A 156 4.87 -6.38 5.36
CA HIS A 156 3.48 -6.10 5.74
C HIS A 156 3.36 -5.92 7.26
N VAL A 157 2.41 -5.10 7.69
CA VAL A 157 2.10 -4.86 9.09
C VAL A 157 0.78 -5.53 9.49
N TRP A 158 0.63 -5.87 10.77
CA TRP A 158 -0.58 -6.52 11.26
C TRP A 158 -1.47 -5.53 12.01
N THR A 159 -2.65 -5.23 11.46
CA THR A 159 -3.60 -4.31 12.09
C THR A 159 -4.37 -4.98 13.21
N VAL A 160 -4.43 -4.33 14.39
CA VAL A 160 -5.00 -4.91 15.61
C VAL A 160 -6.19 -4.15 16.18
N ARG A 161 -6.22 -2.81 16.01
CA ARG A 161 -7.25 -1.95 16.61
C ARG A 161 -7.43 -0.68 15.80
N ARG A 162 -8.68 -0.20 15.70
CA ARG A 162 -9.03 1.12 15.15
C ARG A 162 -9.96 1.85 16.11
N ASN A 163 -9.68 3.12 16.38
CA ASN A 163 -10.51 4.03 17.17
C ASN A 163 -10.88 3.51 18.57
N GLY A 164 -10.02 2.70 19.17
CA GLY A 164 -10.24 2.09 20.49
C GLY A 164 -11.03 0.77 20.45
N VAL A 165 -11.39 0.29 19.25
CA VAL A 165 -12.09 -0.98 19.04
C VAL A 165 -11.11 -2.01 18.50
N ASP A 166 -10.96 -3.12 19.24
CA ASP A 166 -10.17 -4.27 18.80
C ASP A 166 -10.80 -4.90 17.56
N PHE A 167 -9.98 -5.14 16.55
CA PHE A 167 -10.42 -5.89 15.39
C PHE A 167 -10.55 -7.36 15.76
N PRO A 168 -11.60 -8.04 15.29
CA PRO A 168 -11.79 -9.45 15.59
C PRO A 168 -10.77 -10.30 14.82
N ARG A 169 -10.44 -11.47 15.36
CA ARG A 169 -9.57 -12.48 14.71
C ARG A 169 -10.34 -13.53 13.92
N SER A 170 -11.66 -13.56 14.09
CA SER A 170 -12.62 -14.47 13.47
C SER A 170 -13.88 -13.70 13.14
N GLN A 171 -14.67 -14.13 12.16
CA GLN A 171 -15.97 -13.51 11.85
C GLN A 171 -15.88 -11.99 11.60
N GLY A 172 -14.93 -11.56 10.78
CA GLY A 172 -14.81 -10.15 10.38
C GLY A 172 -16.06 -9.64 9.66
N LEU A 173 -16.11 -8.33 9.43
CA LEU A 173 -17.20 -7.69 8.68
C LEU A 173 -16.68 -6.58 7.78
N VAL A 174 -17.54 -6.13 6.87
CA VAL A 174 -17.36 -4.86 6.16
C VAL A 174 -18.30 -3.86 6.82
N ASP A 175 -17.78 -2.72 7.28
CA ASP A 175 -18.57 -1.70 7.97
C ASP A 175 -19.46 -0.90 7.01
N ALA A 176 -20.21 0.10 7.52
CA ALA A 176 -21.16 0.86 6.72
C ALA A 176 -20.47 1.81 5.72
N GLU A 177 -19.22 2.16 5.99
CA GLU A 177 -18.36 2.99 5.17
C GLU A 177 -17.67 2.16 4.07
N GLY A 178 -17.47 0.86 4.31
CA GLY A 178 -16.92 -0.09 3.36
C GLY A 178 -15.55 -0.63 3.74
N HIS A 179 -15.07 -0.37 4.96
CA HIS A 179 -13.78 -0.85 5.43
C HIS A 179 -13.92 -2.25 6.01
N VAL A 180 -12.89 -3.08 5.80
CA VAL A 180 -12.80 -4.40 6.43
C VAL A 180 -12.42 -4.25 7.90
N VAL A 181 -13.18 -4.89 8.77
CA VAL A 181 -12.97 -4.96 10.22
C VAL A 181 -12.61 -6.40 10.56
N LEU A 182 -11.31 -6.70 10.45
CA LEU A 182 -10.69 -7.98 10.76
C LEU A 182 -9.19 -7.74 10.99
N GLN A 183 -8.58 -8.45 11.94
CA GLN A 183 -7.12 -8.45 12.03
C GLN A 183 -6.51 -9.14 10.81
N GLN A 184 -5.63 -8.45 10.11
CA GLN A 184 -5.07 -8.88 8.84
C GLN A 184 -3.72 -8.23 8.58
N TRP A 185 -2.99 -8.81 7.63
CA TRP A 185 -1.82 -8.18 7.02
C TRP A 185 -2.27 -7.02 6.14
N GLU A 186 -1.60 -5.90 6.26
CA GLU A 186 -1.79 -4.72 5.43
C GLU A 186 -0.43 -4.28 4.90
N ASP A 187 -0.39 -3.98 3.60
CA ASP A 187 0.76 -3.34 2.95
C ASP A 187 0.60 -1.82 3.02
N VAL A 188 -0.66 -1.37 2.91
CA VAL A 188 -1.07 0.01 3.03
C VAL A 188 -2.07 0.14 4.16
N VAL A 189 -1.74 0.99 5.14
CA VAL A 189 -2.61 1.28 6.26
C VAL A 189 -3.37 2.58 6.03
N GLU A 190 -4.67 2.48 5.77
CA GLU A 190 -5.55 3.64 5.68
C GLU A 190 -5.75 4.31 7.06
N LEU A 191 -5.69 5.64 7.07
CA LEU A 191 -5.91 6.46 8.26
C LEU A 191 -6.71 7.72 7.89
N ASN A 192 -8.03 7.70 8.11
CA ASN A 192 -8.89 8.87 7.91
C ASN A 192 -8.59 9.96 8.97
N PRO A 193 -8.97 11.23 8.73
CA PRO A 193 -8.89 12.26 9.77
C PRO A 193 -9.53 11.78 11.07
N LEU A 194 -8.84 11.99 12.19
CA LEU A 194 -9.21 11.53 13.55
C LEU A 194 -9.09 10.02 13.82
N ASP A 195 -8.68 9.22 12.84
CA ASP A 195 -8.42 7.81 13.09
C ASP A 195 -7.23 7.63 14.04
N ARG A 196 -7.37 6.63 14.91
CA ARG A 196 -6.27 6.03 15.67
C ARG A 196 -6.20 4.56 15.29
N LYS A 197 -5.12 4.13 14.65
CA LYS A 197 -4.94 2.74 14.24
C LYS A 197 -3.67 2.20 14.89
N ASP A 198 -3.83 1.13 15.66
CA ASP A 198 -2.70 0.43 16.26
C ASP A 198 -2.35 -0.76 15.34
N ILE A 199 -1.06 -0.87 14.99
CA ILE A 199 -0.51 -1.93 14.13
C ILE A 199 0.71 -2.58 14.78
N VAL A 200 1.05 -3.80 14.37
CA VAL A 200 2.29 -4.46 14.74
C VAL A 200 3.20 -4.56 13.52
N LEU A 201 4.38 -3.94 13.59
CA LEU A 201 5.48 -4.21 12.66
C LEU A 201 6.21 -5.47 13.16
N PRO A 202 6.23 -6.57 12.38
CA PRO A 202 6.80 -7.82 12.85
C PRO A 202 8.33 -7.78 12.97
N MET A 203 9.03 -7.06 12.10
CA MET A 203 10.50 -7.16 11.97
C MET A 203 10.95 -8.59 11.63
N ARG A 204 10.20 -9.27 10.77
CA ARG A 204 10.58 -10.59 10.25
C ARG A 204 11.62 -10.43 9.14
N ARG A 205 12.32 -11.52 8.83
CA ARG A 205 13.02 -11.63 7.54
C ARG A 205 12.04 -11.23 6.41
N PRO A 206 12.41 -10.28 5.53
CA PRO A 206 11.58 -9.89 4.39
C PRO A 206 11.24 -11.13 3.55
N PRO A 207 9.95 -11.50 3.43
CA PRO A 207 9.54 -12.80 2.89
C PRO A 207 10.07 -13.13 1.49
N GLU A 208 10.25 -12.13 0.63
CA GLU A 208 10.61 -12.34 -0.78
C GLU A 208 12.12 -12.28 -1.07
N THR A 209 12.93 -12.14 -0.02
CA THR A 209 14.41 -12.20 -0.07
C THR A 209 14.89 -13.63 -0.34
N LEU A 210 15.86 -13.83 -1.24
CA LEU A 210 16.48 -15.15 -1.45
C LEU A 210 17.39 -15.56 -0.27
N ASP A 211 17.50 -16.86 -0.02
CA ASP A 211 18.29 -17.40 1.10
C ASP A 211 19.77 -16.96 1.03
N ASP A 212 20.42 -17.09 -0.13
CA ASP A 212 21.83 -16.67 -0.31
C ASP A 212 22.05 -15.18 -0.03
N VAL A 213 21.08 -14.31 -0.37
CA VAL A 213 21.14 -12.87 -0.10
C VAL A 213 20.99 -12.61 1.40
N TRP A 214 20.03 -13.30 2.03
CA TRP A 214 19.78 -13.19 3.47
C TRP A 214 20.99 -13.66 4.29
N ASP A 215 21.56 -14.80 3.95
CA ASP A 215 22.68 -15.42 4.65
C ASP A 215 23.98 -14.62 4.50
N ALA A 216 24.13 -13.88 3.39
CA ALA A 216 25.29 -13.04 3.14
C ALA A 216 25.22 -11.65 3.80
N ARG A 217 24.09 -11.29 4.43
CA ARG A 217 23.88 -9.97 5.04
C ARG A 217 24.84 -9.71 6.20
N ASP A 218 25.62 -8.65 6.09
CA ASP A 218 26.55 -8.18 7.13
C ASP A 218 26.31 -6.73 7.59
N GLU A 219 25.28 -6.08 7.04
CA GLU A 219 24.85 -4.73 7.38
C GLU A 219 23.36 -4.64 7.78
N ASP A 220 23.04 -3.51 8.40
CA ASP A 220 21.68 -3.15 8.74
C ASP A 220 20.90 -2.91 7.45
N TRP A 221 19.69 -3.46 7.35
CA TRP A 221 18.81 -3.19 6.23
C TRP A 221 17.81 -2.11 6.60
N GLU A 222 17.71 -1.10 5.74
CA GLU A 222 16.81 0.03 5.92
C GLU A 222 15.63 -0.07 4.97
N TYR A 223 14.44 0.10 5.53
CA TYR A 223 13.20 0.07 4.78
C TYR A 223 12.41 1.36 5.03
N PRO A 224 11.99 2.06 3.96
CA PRO A 224 11.19 3.26 4.12
C PRO A 224 9.75 2.90 4.52
N MET A 225 9.10 3.88 5.14
CA MET A 225 7.66 3.96 5.26
C MET A 225 7.25 5.31 4.71
N HIS A 226 6.28 5.35 3.79
CA HIS A 226 5.78 6.62 3.28
C HIS A 226 4.31 6.55 2.93
N CYS A 227 3.68 7.72 2.89
CA CYS A 227 2.27 7.79 2.51
C CYS A 227 2.10 7.67 0.99
N HIS A 228 1.00 7.05 0.54
CA HIS A 228 0.56 7.00 -0.85
C HIS A 228 -0.55 8.02 -1.16
N ALA A 229 -0.95 8.85 -0.20
CA ALA A 229 -1.87 9.96 -0.44
C ALA A 229 -1.17 11.14 -1.13
N GLU A 230 -1.84 11.74 -2.10
CA GLU A 230 -1.37 12.80 -3.00
C GLU A 230 -0.47 13.86 -2.34
N PRO A 231 -1.00 14.72 -1.44
CA PRO A 231 -0.23 15.89 -1.04
C PRO A 231 0.92 15.49 -0.11
N SER A 232 0.79 14.33 0.53
CA SER A 232 1.64 13.91 1.63
C SER A 232 2.97 13.30 1.22
N GLN A 233 3.24 13.08 -0.06
CA GLN A 233 4.53 12.57 -0.50
C GLN A 233 5.58 13.67 -0.70
N THR A 234 5.12 14.87 -1.07
CA THR A 234 5.97 16.02 -1.38
C THR A 234 5.90 17.05 -0.26
N ALA A 235 6.94 17.87 -0.14
CA ALA A 235 6.90 19.07 0.68
C ALA A 235 6.85 20.31 -0.21
N ALA A 236 5.97 21.25 0.13
CA ALA A 236 5.80 22.53 -0.56
C ALA A 236 5.53 22.41 -2.07
N GLY A 237 4.94 21.31 -2.54
CA GLY A 237 4.64 21.07 -3.96
C GLY A 237 5.80 20.47 -4.77
N GLY A 238 6.91 20.12 -4.12
CA GLY A 238 8.07 19.44 -4.68
C GLY A 238 8.85 18.68 -3.58
N LEU A 239 10.18 18.63 -3.66
CA LEU A 239 11.05 18.04 -2.64
C LEU A 239 10.70 16.59 -2.26
N TYR A 240 10.28 15.74 -3.20
CA TYR A 240 10.10 14.31 -2.92
C TYR A 240 11.44 13.67 -2.46
N PRO A 241 11.46 12.79 -1.44
CA PRO A 241 10.39 12.38 -0.54
C PRO A 241 10.40 13.23 0.75
N GLY A 242 9.80 14.41 0.68
CA GLY A 242 9.88 15.43 1.74
C GLY A 242 8.65 15.53 2.61
N GLY A 243 7.57 14.83 2.27
CA GLY A 243 6.34 14.82 3.05
C GLY A 243 6.38 13.83 4.22
N LEU A 244 5.27 13.08 4.39
CA LEU A 244 5.05 12.10 5.44
C LEU A 244 5.85 10.83 5.14
N VAL A 245 7.05 10.77 5.72
CA VAL A 245 7.99 9.66 5.55
C VAL A 245 8.63 9.30 6.90
N ALA A 246 8.94 8.02 7.06
CA ALA A 246 9.77 7.46 8.11
C ALA A 246 10.51 6.25 7.54
N GLY A 247 11.12 5.46 8.41
CA GLY A 247 11.67 4.17 8.04
C GLY A 247 11.81 3.29 9.26
N TRP A 248 12.29 2.07 9.03
CA TRP A 248 12.66 1.15 10.08
C TRP A 248 13.90 0.36 9.68
N THR A 249 14.61 -0.15 10.69
CA THR A 249 15.90 -0.81 10.49
C THR A 249 15.85 -2.26 10.98
N LEU A 250 16.19 -3.19 10.10
CA LEU A 250 16.43 -4.59 10.43
C LEU A 250 17.92 -4.78 10.72
N ALA A 251 18.28 -4.94 11.98
CA ALA A 251 19.67 -4.98 12.43
C ALA A 251 20.43 -6.19 11.87
N ALA A 252 21.69 -6.00 11.47
CA ALA A 252 22.61 -7.02 10.99
C ALA A 252 22.80 -8.17 12.00
N PRO A 253 23.15 -9.39 11.55
CA PRO A 253 23.61 -10.45 12.45
C PRO A 253 24.88 -10.03 13.21
N GLY A 254 25.00 -10.45 14.47
CA GLY A 254 26.19 -10.23 15.28
C GLY A 254 26.18 -8.93 16.11
N PRO A 255 27.35 -8.49 16.63
CA PRO A 255 27.42 -7.30 17.46
C PRO A 255 27.06 -6.05 16.65
N ARG A 256 26.17 -5.21 17.20
CA ARG A 256 25.73 -3.97 16.54
C ARG A 256 26.93 -3.10 16.20
N ARG A 257 27.13 -2.87 14.91
CA ARG A 257 28.03 -1.84 14.39
C ARG A 257 27.17 -0.63 14.06
N ARG A 258 27.50 0.52 14.63
CA ARG A 258 26.83 1.77 14.26
C ARG A 258 27.25 2.09 12.82
N ALA A 259 26.36 1.90 11.86
CA ALA A 259 26.56 2.40 10.50
C ALA A 259 26.56 3.94 10.54
N ALA A 260 27.44 4.54 9.75
CA ALA A 260 27.45 5.99 9.56
C ALA A 260 26.52 6.31 8.38
N HIS A 261 25.35 6.87 8.67
CA HIS A 261 24.42 7.30 7.62
C HIS A 261 24.82 8.69 7.11
N PRO A 262 24.66 8.96 5.80
CA PRO A 262 24.81 10.30 5.26
C PRO A 262 23.89 11.29 5.99
N THR A 263 24.41 12.48 6.31
CA THR A 263 23.61 13.57 6.88
C THR A 263 23.53 14.74 5.91
N TYR A 264 22.38 15.40 5.92
CA TYR A 264 22.04 16.45 4.95
C TYR A 264 21.83 17.79 5.64
N PRO A 265 22.25 18.90 5.01
CA PRO A 265 22.01 20.24 5.54
C PRO A 265 20.57 20.73 5.31
N SER A 266 19.83 20.12 4.38
CA SER A 266 18.47 20.54 4.00
C SER A 266 17.72 19.43 3.27
N GLN A 267 16.40 19.57 3.19
CA GLN A 267 15.54 18.67 2.42
C GLN A 267 15.90 18.65 0.93
N ALA A 268 16.25 19.80 0.35
CA ALA A 268 16.67 19.87 -1.05
C ALA A 268 17.96 19.10 -1.29
N ALA A 269 18.94 19.18 -0.38
CA ALA A 269 20.17 18.42 -0.48
C ALA A 269 19.95 16.90 -0.37
N PHE A 270 19.00 16.47 0.47
CA PHE A 270 18.58 15.08 0.56
C PHE A 270 17.88 14.61 -0.72
N ALA A 271 16.87 15.35 -1.19
CA ALA A 271 16.06 15.00 -2.36
C ALA A 271 16.89 14.82 -3.66
N VAL A 272 17.95 15.63 -3.84
CA VAL A 272 18.84 15.51 -5.02
C VAL A 272 19.98 14.51 -4.82
N SER A 273 20.12 13.92 -3.64
CA SER A 273 21.23 13.01 -3.29
C SER A 273 20.82 11.54 -3.42
N GLN A 274 20.19 11.18 -4.53
CA GLN A 274 19.94 9.80 -4.89
C GLN A 274 21.19 9.15 -5.50
N PRO A 275 21.63 7.97 -5.01
CA PRO A 275 22.66 7.19 -5.70
C PRO A 275 22.18 6.85 -7.11
N HIS A 276 22.94 7.23 -8.13
CA HIS A 276 22.66 6.82 -9.51
C HIS A 276 23.69 5.79 -9.94
N GLU A 277 23.20 4.64 -10.40
CA GLU A 277 24.05 3.57 -10.90
C GLU A 277 23.81 3.32 -12.39
N GLY A 278 24.88 2.88 -13.07
CA GLY A 278 24.86 2.57 -14.50
C GLY A 278 24.07 1.29 -14.77
N SER A 279 24.81 0.20 -14.92
CA SER A 279 24.21 -1.14 -14.98
C SER A 279 24.84 -2.03 -13.91
N PRO A 280 24.49 -1.82 -12.63
CA PRO A 280 25.09 -2.62 -11.57
C PRO A 280 24.69 -4.10 -11.70
N GLU A 281 25.54 -4.95 -11.14
CA GLU A 281 25.25 -6.37 -11.08
C GLU A 281 24.20 -6.66 -10.00
N THR A 282 23.32 -7.61 -10.30
CA THR A 282 22.47 -8.26 -9.30
C THR A 282 23.36 -9.16 -8.44
N GLU A 283 23.49 -8.84 -7.16
CA GLU A 283 24.28 -9.66 -6.23
C GLU A 283 23.58 -10.99 -5.95
N PHE A 284 24.37 -12.03 -5.66
CA PHE A 284 23.88 -13.40 -5.43
C PHE A 284 22.88 -13.87 -6.49
N ARG A 285 23.17 -13.54 -7.76
CA ARG A 285 22.25 -13.82 -8.86
C ARG A 285 22.02 -15.31 -9.02
N THR A 286 20.77 -15.71 -8.82
CA THR A 286 20.30 -17.08 -9.00
C THR A 286 19.68 -17.21 -10.39
N ARG A 287 19.66 -18.43 -10.93
CA ARG A 287 18.94 -18.72 -12.18
C ARG A 287 17.45 -18.45 -11.99
N SER A 288 16.86 -17.62 -12.85
CA SER A 288 15.42 -17.34 -12.79
C SER A 288 14.58 -18.45 -13.40
N ASP A 289 13.38 -18.62 -12.84
CA ASP A 289 12.27 -19.39 -13.40
C ASP A 289 11.40 -18.54 -14.32
N LYS A 290 11.29 -17.24 -14.00
CA LYS A 290 10.56 -16.23 -14.79
C LYS A 290 11.41 -15.00 -15.02
N SER A 291 11.39 -14.48 -16.23
CA SER A 291 12.12 -13.26 -16.60
C SER A 291 11.23 -12.31 -17.38
N PHE A 292 11.32 -11.03 -17.04
CA PHE A 292 10.59 -9.95 -17.68
C PHE A 292 11.53 -8.78 -17.96
N VAL A 293 11.23 -8.01 -19.00
CA VAL A 293 11.92 -6.76 -19.31
C VAL A 293 10.92 -5.62 -19.30
N ARG A 294 11.31 -4.46 -18.77
CA ARG A 294 10.51 -3.24 -18.72
C ARG A 294 11.34 -2.10 -19.28
N LYS A 295 11.00 -1.70 -20.50
CA LYS A 295 11.63 -0.58 -21.19
C LYS A 295 10.77 0.66 -21.00
N PHE A 296 11.36 1.78 -20.64
CA PHE A 296 10.63 3.04 -20.60
C PHE A 296 10.13 3.43 -22.00
N TYR A 297 8.95 4.05 -22.06
CA TYR A 297 8.53 4.82 -23.23
C TYR A 297 7.79 6.09 -22.81
N SER A 298 7.76 7.06 -23.73
CA SER A 298 6.98 8.31 -23.64
C SER A 298 6.10 8.41 -24.88
N ARG A 299 4.79 8.59 -24.72
CA ARG A 299 3.85 8.72 -25.85
C ARG A 299 2.54 9.36 -25.40
N ARG A 300 1.93 10.19 -26.26
CA ARG A 300 0.51 10.57 -26.11
C ARG A 300 -0.39 9.37 -26.33
N LEU A 301 -1.16 8.98 -25.33
CA LEU A 301 -2.17 7.92 -25.43
C LEU A 301 -3.57 8.53 -25.45
N ARG A 302 -4.46 7.93 -26.24
CA ARG A 302 -5.88 8.31 -26.28
C ARG A 302 -6.68 7.49 -25.28
N PHE A 303 -7.32 8.17 -24.34
CA PHE A 303 -8.13 7.59 -23.28
C PHE A 303 -9.58 7.35 -23.73
N PRO A 304 -10.37 6.55 -22.98
CA PRO A 304 -11.74 6.18 -23.36
C PRO A 304 -12.72 7.35 -23.54
N ASP A 305 -12.49 8.49 -22.90
CA ASP A 305 -13.29 9.71 -23.05
C ASP A 305 -12.87 10.55 -24.28
N GLY A 306 -11.89 10.07 -25.06
CA GLY A 306 -11.36 10.75 -26.23
C GLY A 306 -10.25 11.75 -25.94
N ALA A 307 -9.96 12.04 -24.67
CA ALA A 307 -8.84 12.89 -24.28
C ALA A 307 -7.51 12.23 -24.62
N GLU A 308 -6.49 13.05 -24.87
CA GLU A 308 -5.12 12.57 -25.08
C GLU A 308 -4.19 13.18 -24.06
N HIS A 309 -3.42 12.33 -23.39
CA HIS A 309 -2.46 12.72 -22.37
C HIS A 309 -1.09 12.18 -22.73
N GLU A 310 -0.04 12.96 -22.49
CA GLU A 310 1.34 12.43 -22.52
C GLU A 310 1.48 11.43 -21.38
N MET A 311 1.97 10.24 -21.68
CA MET A 311 2.16 9.16 -20.71
C MET A 311 3.61 8.69 -20.75
N TRP A 312 4.14 8.38 -19.57
CA TRP A 312 5.39 7.66 -19.36
C TRP A 312 5.05 6.31 -18.75
N SER A 313 5.44 5.22 -19.39
CA SER A 313 5.15 3.90 -18.84
C SER A 313 6.23 2.90 -19.23
N PHE A 314 6.01 1.65 -18.85
CA PHE A 314 6.86 0.54 -19.22
C PHE A 314 6.25 -0.24 -20.38
N GLU A 315 7.07 -0.62 -21.35
CA GLU A 315 6.71 -1.55 -22.43
C GLU A 315 7.50 -2.86 -22.29
N ASP A 316 6.97 -3.91 -22.91
CA ASP A 316 7.71 -5.12 -23.23
C ASP A 316 7.37 -5.55 -24.67
N GLU A 317 8.15 -6.48 -25.23
CA GLU A 317 8.02 -6.88 -26.63
C GLU A 317 6.66 -7.52 -26.94
N ARG A 318 6.01 -8.12 -25.95
CA ARG A 318 4.72 -8.82 -26.10
C ARG A 318 3.53 -7.87 -26.05
N SER A 319 3.61 -6.87 -25.18
CA SER A 319 2.50 -5.99 -24.82
C SER A 319 2.54 -4.67 -25.57
N GLY A 320 3.74 -4.24 -25.99
CA GLY A 320 3.97 -2.93 -26.59
C GLY A 320 3.66 -1.76 -25.64
N ARG A 321 3.46 -0.59 -26.24
CA ARG A 321 3.21 0.70 -25.55
C ARG A 321 1.74 0.84 -25.21
N ARG A 322 1.39 0.50 -23.97
CA ARG A 322 0.01 0.55 -23.47
C ARG A 322 -0.05 0.91 -22.00
N PHE A 323 -1.23 1.32 -21.55
CA PHE A 323 -1.50 1.60 -20.14
C PHE A 323 -2.77 0.87 -19.66
N PRO A 324 -2.79 0.21 -18.47
CA PRO A 324 -1.68 0.00 -17.53
C PRO A 324 -0.47 -0.70 -18.14
N ALA A 325 0.70 -0.57 -17.49
CA ALA A 325 1.92 -1.22 -17.95
C ALA A 325 1.76 -2.77 -17.98
N PRO A 326 2.62 -3.51 -18.69
CA PRO A 326 2.46 -4.95 -18.89
C PRO A 326 2.36 -5.77 -17.60
N LEU A 327 1.35 -6.65 -17.51
CA LEU A 327 1.17 -7.57 -16.39
C LEU A 327 2.43 -8.41 -16.12
N VAL A 328 2.87 -8.43 -14.86
CA VAL A 328 3.78 -9.46 -14.33
C VAL A 328 2.93 -10.54 -13.68
N ARG A 329 3.00 -11.79 -14.17
CA ARG A 329 2.30 -12.92 -13.54
C ARG A 329 3.24 -14.09 -13.35
N VAL A 330 3.41 -14.52 -12.10
CA VAL A 330 4.35 -15.56 -11.68
C VAL A 330 3.68 -16.47 -10.66
N THR A 331 4.36 -17.55 -10.27
CA THR A 331 3.88 -18.50 -9.26
C THR A 331 4.67 -18.30 -7.95
N GLU A 332 4.04 -18.56 -6.81
CA GLU A 332 4.75 -18.72 -5.53
C GLU A 332 5.96 -19.65 -5.69
N GLY A 333 7.10 -19.25 -5.12
CA GLY A 333 8.35 -20.01 -5.17
C GLY A 333 9.19 -19.83 -6.45
N ASP A 334 8.67 -19.21 -7.52
CA ASP A 334 9.47 -18.88 -8.71
C ASP A 334 10.61 -17.90 -8.33
N VAL A 335 11.84 -18.14 -8.78
CA VAL A 335 12.87 -17.09 -8.79
C VAL A 335 12.58 -16.15 -9.96
N VAL A 336 12.29 -14.88 -9.66
CA VAL A 336 11.85 -13.91 -10.66
C VAL A 336 12.95 -12.91 -10.95
N HIS A 337 13.21 -12.65 -12.23
CA HIS A 337 14.03 -11.55 -12.71
C HIS A 337 13.15 -10.51 -13.42
N LEU A 338 13.15 -9.27 -12.96
CA LEU A 338 12.55 -8.14 -13.66
C LEU A 338 13.63 -7.14 -14.01
N ARG A 339 13.94 -7.06 -15.30
CA ARG A 339 14.96 -6.18 -15.83
C ARG A 339 14.37 -4.84 -16.23
N ILE A 340 14.89 -3.75 -15.66
CA ILE A 340 14.57 -2.39 -16.11
C ILE A 340 15.58 -1.90 -17.14
N GLU A 341 15.07 -1.21 -18.16
CA GLU A 341 15.85 -0.48 -19.16
C GLU A 341 15.28 0.95 -19.29
N PRO A 342 15.77 1.90 -18.48
CA PRO A 342 15.25 3.27 -18.39
C PRO A 342 15.26 4.04 -19.70
N SER A 343 16.24 3.80 -20.60
CA SER A 343 16.42 4.43 -21.93
C SER A 343 16.44 5.98 -22.01
N LYS A 344 15.98 6.68 -20.96
CA LYS A 344 15.93 8.12 -20.78
C LYS A 344 16.00 8.39 -19.28
N ARG A 345 17.03 9.13 -18.85
CA ARG A 345 17.27 9.47 -17.44
C ARG A 345 17.29 8.19 -16.58
N VAL A 346 16.97 8.33 -15.30
CA VAL A 346 16.97 7.27 -14.31
C VAL A 346 15.56 6.82 -13.99
N HIS A 347 15.42 5.52 -13.72
CA HIS A 347 14.19 4.89 -13.28
C HIS A 347 14.49 3.73 -12.32
N THR A 348 13.48 3.33 -11.56
CA THR A 348 13.50 2.11 -10.75
C THR A 348 12.22 1.30 -10.98
N ILE A 349 12.18 0.08 -10.45
CA ILE A 349 10.94 -0.67 -10.27
C ILE A 349 10.85 -1.11 -8.82
N HIS A 350 9.90 -0.53 -8.10
CA HIS A 350 9.45 -1.00 -6.80
C HIS A 350 8.27 -1.96 -6.97
N LEU A 351 8.28 -3.04 -6.20
CA LEU A 351 7.30 -4.12 -6.23
C LEU A 351 6.31 -3.94 -5.09
N HIS A 352 5.26 -3.16 -5.33
CA HIS A 352 4.32 -2.73 -4.29
C HIS A 352 3.60 -3.92 -3.65
N GLY A 353 3.87 -4.12 -2.35
CA GLY A 353 3.42 -5.25 -1.55
C GLY A 353 4.26 -6.53 -1.64
N MET A 354 5.43 -6.50 -2.25
CA MET A 354 6.43 -7.57 -2.14
C MET A 354 7.63 -7.08 -1.36
N GLU A 355 8.25 -7.96 -0.58
CA GLU A 355 9.22 -7.58 0.43
C GLU A 355 10.59 -8.22 0.19
N PRO A 356 11.33 -7.79 -0.85
CA PRO A 356 12.69 -8.26 -1.10
C PRO A 356 13.71 -7.56 -0.17
N ASP A 357 15.00 -7.87 -0.37
CA ASP A 357 16.09 -7.12 0.25
C ASP A 357 16.14 -5.67 -0.27
N PRO A 358 16.73 -4.71 0.46
CA PRO A 358 16.68 -3.29 0.10
C PRO A 358 17.20 -3.00 -1.31
N ARG A 359 18.22 -3.73 -1.77
CA ARG A 359 18.80 -3.56 -3.11
C ARG A 359 17.82 -3.91 -4.24
N ASN A 360 16.90 -4.83 -3.97
CA ASN A 360 15.88 -5.28 -4.91
C ASN A 360 14.49 -4.64 -4.66
N ASP A 361 14.35 -3.80 -3.64
CA ASP A 361 13.11 -3.08 -3.31
C ASP A 361 12.82 -1.92 -4.27
N GLY A 362 13.85 -1.38 -4.93
CA GLY A 362 13.68 -0.38 -5.98
C GLY A 362 13.40 1.04 -5.49
N VAL A 363 13.65 1.32 -4.21
CA VAL A 363 13.60 2.68 -3.64
C VAL A 363 14.99 3.32 -3.70
N GLY A 364 15.15 4.41 -4.45
CA GLY A 364 16.46 5.00 -4.69
C GLY A 364 17.22 5.47 -3.44
N HIS A 365 16.51 5.93 -2.40
CA HIS A 365 17.12 6.41 -1.15
C HIS A 365 17.72 5.30 -0.27
N THR A 366 17.19 4.09 -0.34
CA THR A 366 17.69 2.92 0.42
C THR A 366 18.44 1.92 -0.46
N SER A 367 18.52 2.20 -1.77
CA SER A 367 19.26 1.42 -2.76
C SER A 367 19.95 2.35 -3.76
N PHE A 368 19.44 2.42 -5.00
CA PHE A 368 19.93 3.28 -6.08
C PHE A 368 18.89 3.45 -7.19
N GLU A 369 19.07 4.51 -7.98
CA GLU A 369 18.36 4.74 -9.22
C GLU A 369 19.16 4.25 -10.43
N VAL A 370 18.49 3.65 -11.41
CA VAL A 370 19.16 2.97 -12.53
C VAL A 370 19.19 3.89 -13.74
N SER A 371 20.37 4.12 -14.33
CA SER A 371 20.56 4.93 -15.55
C SER A 371 20.84 4.09 -16.81
N GLY A 372 21.39 2.88 -16.63
CA GLY A 372 21.68 1.93 -17.69
C GLY A 372 20.67 0.78 -17.69
N SER A 373 20.88 -0.23 -16.85
CA SER A 373 19.97 -1.36 -16.72
C SER A 373 20.23 -2.16 -15.45
N TYR A 374 19.18 -2.70 -14.84
CA TYR A 374 19.33 -3.51 -13.63
C TYR A 374 18.31 -4.64 -13.64
N THR A 375 18.65 -5.76 -13.00
CA THR A 375 17.74 -6.88 -12.82
C THR A 375 17.41 -7.01 -11.34
N TYR A 376 16.17 -6.65 -11.00
CA TYR A 376 15.58 -6.93 -9.71
C TYR A 376 15.35 -8.44 -9.60
N GLN A 377 15.76 -9.04 -8.47
CA GLN A 377 15.59 -10.45 -8.18
C GLN A 377 14.86 -10.65 -6.86
N TRP A 378 13.85 -11.52 -6.85
CA TRP A 378 13.10 -11.88 -5.66
C TRP A 378 12.45 -13.25 -5.85
N LYS A 379 11.86 -13.77 -4.78
CA LYS A 379 11.14 -15.05 -4.79
C LYS A 379 9.85 -14.92 -3.99
N PRO A 380 8.66 -14.89 -4.63
CA PRO A 380 7.38 -14.85 -3.92
C PRO A 380 7.27 -15.96 -2.86
N ASP A 381 6.92 -15.59 -1.63
CA ASP A 381 6.87 -16.53 -0.51
C ASP A 381 5.87 -17.68 -0.77
N LEU A 382 6.23 -18.89 -0.33
CA LEU A 382 5.46 -20.11 -0.60
C LEU A 382 4.32 -20.27 0.41
N GLY A 383 3.08 -20.32 -0.08
CA GLY A 383 1.92 -20.51 0.79
C GLY A 383 1.89 -21.89 1.44
N ARG A 384 1.50 -21.92 2.72
CA ARG A 384 1.19 -23.17 3.45
C ARG A 384 -0.29 -23.19 3.84
N PRO A 385 -1.02 -24.28 3.58
CA PRO A 385 -2.41 -24.41 4.02
C PRO A 385 -2.57 -24.14 5.51
N GLY A 386 -3.54 -23.28 5.86
CA GLY A 386 -3.81 -22.92 7.25
C GLY A 386 -2.73 -22.09 7.95
N ASP A 387 -1.70 -21.61 7.27
CA ASP A 387 -0.70 -20.71 7.85
C ASP A 387 -1.02 -19.24 7.49
N PRO A 388 -1.26 -18.36 8.46
CA PRO A 388 -1.48 -16.95 8.20
C PRO A 388 -0.20 -16.14 8.01
N ASN A 389 0.98 -16.73 8.25
CA ASN A 389 2.25 -16.00 8.22
C ASN A 389 2.99 -16.17 6.89
N GLN A 390 2.57 -17.08 6.02
CA GLN A 390 3.29 -17.41 4.78
C GLN A 390 2.38 -17.40 3.56
N GLY A 391 2.97 -17.08 2.40
CA GLY A 391 2.34 -17.15 1.09
C GLY A 391 2.05 -15.80 0.46
N ALA A 392 2.48 -15.65 -0.79
CA ALA A 392 2.38 -14.43 -1.57
C ALA A 392 1.24 -14.46 -2.61
N GLY A 393 0.42 -15.51 -2.69
CA GLY A 393 -0.68 -15.61 -3.65
C GLY A 393 -1.69 -14.46 -3.52
N GLY A 394 -1.82 -13.63 -4.57
CA GLY A 394 -2.67 -12.43 -4.53
C GLY A 394 -2.40 -11.39 -5.62
N SER A 395 -2.99 -10.19 -5.42
CA SER A 395 -2.89 -9.03 -6.31
C SER A 395 -1.94 -7.96 -5.78
N TYR A 396 -1.03 -7.52 -6.65
CA TYR A 396 0.01 -6.53 -6.40
C TYR A 396 0.13 -5.60 -7.59
N PHE A 397 1.06 -4.67 -7.52
CA PHE A 397 1.49 -3.90 -8.68
C PHE A 397 2.96 -3.53 -8.56
N TYR A 398 3.53 -3.00 -9.63
CA TYR A 398 4.88 -2.48 -9.62
C TYR A 398 4.87 -1.07 -10.19
N HIS A 399 5.78 -0.21 -9.73
CA HIS A 399 5.87 1.17 -10.21
C HIS A 399 7.27 1.77 -10.12
N CYS A 400 7.48 2.90 -10.79
CA CYS A 400 8.71 3.69 -10.64
C CYS A 400 8.74 4.43 -9.30
N HIS A 401 9.89 4.43 -8.62
CA HIS A 401 10.07 5.05 -7.30
C HIS A 401 11.00 6.28 -7.29
N VAL A 402 11.41 6.79 -8.47
CA VAL A 402 12.29 7.98 -8.58
C VAL A 402 11.57 9.27 -8.16
N ASN A 403 10.45 9.56 -8.82
CA ASN A 403 9.55 10.66 -8.46
C ASN A 403 8.14 10.09 -8.42
N THR A 404 7.87 9.25 -7.41
CA THR A 404 6.69 8.38 -7.33
C THR A 404 5.40 9.16 -7.66
N VAL A 405 5.22 10.34 -7.07
CA VAL A 405 4.06 11.22 -7.30
C VAL A 405 3.83 11.53 -8.78
N LEU A 406 4.88 11.95 -9.49
CA LEU A 406 4.74 12.31 -10.89
C LEU A 406 4.77 11.08 -11.80
N HIS A 407 5.68 10.13 -11.58
CA HIS A 407 5.92 9.02 -12.49
C HIS A 407 4.76 8.02 -12.51
N VAL A 408 4.13 7.73 -11.36
CA VAL A 408 2.91 6.92 -11.31
C VAL A 408 1.76 7.66 -12.01
N GLN A 409 1.63 8.99 -11.80
CA GLN A 409 0.63 9.81 -12.49
C GLN A 409 0.83 9.89 -14.00
N MET A 410 2.05 9.74 -14.48
CA MET A 410 2.35 9.66 -15.91
C MET A 410 2.11 8.26 -16.48
N GLY A 411 1.83 7.26 -15.62
CA GLY A 411 1.47 5.91 -16.00
C GLY A 411 2.54 4.84 -15.78
N MET A 412 3.62 5.13 -15.05
CA MET A 412 4.69 4.16 -14.75
C MET A 412 4.30 3.17 -13.66
N ALA A 413 3.16 2.49 -13.85
CA ALA A 413 2.63 1.47 -12.96
C ALA A 413 1.97 0.34 -13.77
N GLY A 414 2.16 -0.90 -13.32
CA GLY A 414 1.58 -2.09 -13.95
C GLY A 414 1.12 -3.13 -12.93
N PRO A 415 0.09 -3.92 -13.24
CA PRO A 415 -0.40 -4.94 -12.33
C PRO A 415 0.60 -6.09 -12.19
N MET A 416 0.58 -6.72 -11.03
CA MET A 416 1.33 -7.93 -10.74
C MET A 416 0.40 -8.95 -10.04
N ILE A 417 0.47 -10.21 -10.47
CA ILE A 417 -0.34 -11.30 -9.90
C ILE A 417 0.57 -12.46 -9.56
N ILE A 418 0.42 -12.97 -8.34
CA ILE A 418 1.11 -14.16 -7.87
C ILE A 418 0.08 -15.27 -7.76
N ASP A 419 0.23 -16.29 -8.60
CA ASP A 419 -0.56 -17.51 -8.50
C ASP A 419 0.01 -18.40 -7.38
N PRO A 420 -0.82 -19.04 -6.54
CA PRO A 420 -0.30 -19.98 -5.55
C PRO A 420 0.31 -21.21 -6.19
N ALA A 421 1.30 -21.79 -5.53
CA ALA A 421 1.79 -23.11 -5.90
C ALA A 421 0.68 -24.16 -5.67
N VAL A 422 0.57 -25.13 -6.59
CA VAL A 422 -0.45 -26.19 -6.45
C VAL A 422 -0.06 -27.14 -5.32
N HIS A 423 -0.88 -27.18 -4.28
CA HIS A 423 -0.72 -28.12 -3.17
C HIS A 423 -1.48 -29.44 -3.43
N PRO A 424 -0.92 -30.62 -3.10
CA PRO A 424 -1.57 -31.91 -3.34
C PRO A 424 -2.97 -32.04 -2.71
N ASP A 425 -3.16 -31.52 -1.50
CA ASP A 425 -4.46 -31.54 -0.80
C ASP A 425 -5.47 -30.51 -1.33
N PHE A 426 -5.00 -29.57 -2.16
CA PHE A 426 -5.81 -28.49 -2.73
C PHE A 426 -5.64 -28.47 -4.25
N PRO A 427 -6.04 -29.56 -4.95
CA PRO A 427 -5.84 -29.66 -6.39
C PRO A 427 -6.63 -28.57 -7.13
N VAL A 428 -6.16 -28.27 -8.35
CA VAL A 428 -6.75 -27.28 -9.25
C VAL A 428 -7.31 -28.01 -10.48
N PRO A 429 -8.64 -28.01 -10.69
CA PRO A 429 -9.22 -28.59 -11.90
C PRO A 429 -8.93 -27.73 -13.14
N ALA A 430 -9.04 -28.33 -14.32
CA ALA A 430 -8.87 -27.62 -15.58
C ALA A 430 -9.87 -26.45 -15.70
N GLY A 431 -9.39 -25.30 -16.19
CA GLY A 431 -10.21 -24.08 -16.30
C GLY A 431 -10.40 -23.31 -14.99
N ALA A 432 -9.77 -23.74 -13.89
CA ALA A 432 -9.81 -23.03 -12.62
C ALA A 432 -8.42 -22.65 -12.13
N ARG A 433 -8.37 -21.73 -11.17
CA ARG A 433 -7.19 -21.42 -10.32
C ARG A 433 -7.65 -21.21 -8.89
N ARG A 434 -6.72 -21.28 -7.94
CA ARG A 434 -6.96 -20.84 -6.56
C ARG A 434 -6.41 -19.43 -6.36
N SER A 435 -7.07 -18.66 -5.51
CA SER A 435 -6.59 -17.31 -5.15
C SER A 435 -5.34 -17.34 -4.26
N PHE A 436 -5.22 -18.36 -3.42
CA PHE A 436 -4.07 -18.68 -2.55
C PHE A 436 -4.09 -20.19 -2.25
N VAL A 437 -3.05 -20.75 -1.63
CA VAL A 437 -2.78 -22.21 -1.59
C VAL A 437 -3.98 -23.11 -1.20
N ASP A 438 -4.70 -22.77 -0.14
CA ASP A 438 -5.91 -23.44 0.36
C ASP A 438 -7.18 -22.61 0.11
N GLY A 439 -7.07 -21.58 -0.72
CA GLY A 439 -8.13 -20.64 -1.04
C GLY A 439 -9.16 -21.17 -2.03
N PRO A 440 -10.23 -20.40 -2.24
CA PRO A 440 -11.30 -20.77 -3.14
C PRO A 440 -10.83 -20.90 -4.59
N LEU A 441 -11.51 -21.78 -5.33
CA LEU A 441 -11.39 -21.86 -6.77
C LEU A 441 -12.16 -20.73 -7.45
N TYR A 442 -11.60 -20.20 -8.53
CA TYR A 442 -12.25 -19.26 -9.43
C TYR A 442 -12.05 -19.69 -10.89
N ASP A 443 -12.96 -19.25 -11.77
CA ASP A 443 -12.88 -19.53 -13.21
C ASP A 443 -11.86 -18.60 -13.89
N VAL A 444 -10.86 -19.19 -14.53
CA VAL A 444 -9.81 -18.44 -15.24
C VAL A 444 -10.38 -17.59 -16.37
N ALA A 445 -11.43 -18.07 -17.04
CA ALA A 445 -12.02 -17.42 -18.20
C ALA A 445 -12.80 -16.14 -17.86
N THR A 446 -13.08 -15.91 -16.57
CA THR A 446 -13.77 -14.71 -16.10
C THR A 446 -12.96 -13.88 -15.13
N GLU A 447 -11.75 -14.30 -14.75
CA GLU A 447 -10.85 -13.50 -13.91
C GLU A 447 -10.66 -12.10 -14.51
N ALA A 448 -10.86 -11.08 -13.70
CA ALA A 448 -10.83 -9.69 -14.15
C ALA A 448 -10.07 -8.79 -13.17
N LEU A 449 -9.50 -7.72 -13.70
CA LEU A 449 -8.85 -6.64 -12.96
C LEU A 449 -9.57 -5.32 -13.23
N LEU A 450 -9.91 -4.58 -12.19
CA LEU A 450 -10.34 -3.19 -12.26
C LEU A 450 -9.37 -2.29 -11.50
N VAL A 451 -8.91 -1.23 -12.16
CA VAL A 451 -8.01 -0.25 -11.56
C VAL A 451 -8.65 1.12 -11.59
N ALA A 452 -8.79 1.75 -10.42
CA ALA A 452 -9.21 3.14 -10.35
C ALA A 452 -8.03 4.05 -10.74
N TYR A 453 -8.26 4.99 -11.66
CA TYR A 453 -7.23 5.92 -12.14
C TYR A 453 -7.83 7.27 -12.54
N ALA A 454 -7.10 8.36 -12.31
CA ALA A 454 -7.53 9.72 -12.56
C ALA A 454 -6.39 10.54 -13.12
N VAL A 455 -6.73 11.55 -13.93
CA VAL A 455 -5.76 12.40 -14.61
C VAL A 455 -5.96 13.85 -14.22
N ASP A 456 -4.92 14.44 -13.65
CA ASP A 456 -4.74 15.89 -13.58
C ASP A 456 -3.93 16.36 -14.78
N PRO A 457 -4.56 16.93 -15.81
CA PRO A 457 -3.87 17.28 -17.05
C PRO A 457 -2.72 18.27 -16.85
N ARG A 458 -2.72 19.05 -15.75
CA ARG A 458 -1.64 20.01 -15.44
C ARG A 458 -0.31 19.29 -15.19
N TRP A 459 -0.35 18.11 -14.58
CA TRP A 459 0.86 17.34 -14.27
C TRP A 459 1.44 16.67 -15.52
N HIS A 460 0.62 16.40 -16.54
CA HIS A 460 1.04 15.78 -17.80
C HIS A 460 1.77 16.75 -18.75
N GLU A 461 1.96 18.00 -18.33
CA GLU A 461 2.80 18.99 -19.00
C GLU A 461 4.17 19.16 -18.31
N LEU A 462 4.37 18.51 -17.15
CA LEU A 462 5.59 18.63 -16.36
C LEU A 462 6.76 17.85 -16.96
N SER A 463 7.97 18.34 -16.69
CA SER A 463 9.19 17.62 -17.06
C SER A 463 9.44 16.43 -16.13
N HIS A 464 10.20 15.45 -16.61
CA HIS A 464 10.46 14.18 -15.91
C HIS A 464 11.02 14.30 -14.48
N ALA A 465 11.77 15.37 -14.17
CA ALA A 465 12.34 15.61 -12.83
C ALA A 465 11.67 16.77 -12.08
N ALA A 466 10.47 17.18 -12.49
CA ALA A 466 9.81 18.35 -11.91
C ALA A 466 9.65 18.20 -10.38
N GLY A 467 10.06 19.24 -9.66
CA GLY A 467 9.95 19.33 -8.20
C GLY A 467 11.04 18.59 -7.42
N LEU A 468 11.88 17.75 -8.04
CA LEU A 468 12.92 17.00 -7.32
C LEU A 468 14.01 17.90 -6.71
N SER A 469 14.27 19.07 -7.31
CA SER A 469 15.28 20.02 -6.81
C SER A 469 14.68 21.11 -5.90
N GLY A 470 13.41 20.96 -5.53
CA GLY A 470 12.71 21.82 -4.60
C GLY A 470 11.91 22.96 -5.21
N GLU A 471 11.72 22.94 -6.52
CA GLU A 471 10.74 23.80 -7.16
C GLU A 471 9.32 23.44 -6.69
N ASP A 472 8.53 24.46 -6.33
CA ASP A 472 7.10 24.28 -6.14
C ASP A 472 6.43 24.18 -7.51
N VAL A 473 6.22 22.93 -7.96
CA VAL A 473 5.51 22.64 -9.21
C VAL A 473 4.07 22.17 -8.94
N GLY A 474 3.61 22.30 -7.69
CA GLY A 474 2.25 21.96 -7.28
C GLY A 474 1.95 20.46 -7.21
N LEU A 475 2.94 19.59 -6.98
CA LEU A 475 2.71 18.15 -6.75
C LEU A 475 1.98 17.84 -5.43
N ASN A 476 1.80 18.83 -4.57
CA ASN A 476 0.95 18.74 -3.39
C ASN A 476 -0.53 19.08 -3.68
N ARG A 477 -0.88 19.29 -4.95
CA ARG A 477 -2.25 19.60 -5.40
C ARG A 477 -2.58 18.87 -6.71
N PHE A 478 -3.37 17.82 -6.61
CA PHE A 478 -3.96 17.01 -7.66
C PHE A 478 -5.42 17.35 -7.76
N ASP A 479 -5.76 17.93 -8.89
CA ASP A 479 -7.09 18.43 -9.23
C ASP A 479 -7.53 17.70 -10.50
N PRO A 480 -7.81 16.38 -10.38
CA PRO A 480 -8.09 15.52 -11.52
C PRO A 480 -9.32 16.02 -12.29
N ARG A 481 -9.21 16.04 -13.62
CA ARG A 481 -10.30 16.39 -14.54
C ARG A 481 -10.86 15.19 -15.28
N HIS A 482 -10.09 14.11 -15.33
CA HIS A 482 -10.51 12.86 -15.97
C HIS A 482 -10.43 11.71 -14.97
N PHE A 483 -11.36 10.77 -15.09
CA PHE A 483 -11.53 9.66 -14.17
C PHE A 483 -11.86 8.41 -14.97
N TYR A 484 -11.20 7.31 -14.66
CA TYR A 484 -11.19 6.10 -15.46
C TYR A 484 -11.22 4.84 -14.59
N VAL A 485 -11.87 3.81 -15.09
CA VAL A 485 -11.73 2.44 -14.60
C VAL A 485 -10.99 1.68 -15.67
N LEU A 486 -9.77 1.26 -15.35
CA LEU A 486 -8.85 0.57 -16.26
C LEU A 486 -8.86 -0.93 -15.98
N GLY A 487 -8.21 -1.70 -16.86
CA GLY A 487 -8.13 -3.16 -16.77
C GLY A 487 -9.19 -3.86 -17.62
N GLY A 488 -9.60 -5.06 -17.21
CA GLY A 488 -10.51 -5.93 -17.96
C GLY A 488 -10.33 -7.40 -17.60
N GLY A 489 -10.92 -8.29 -18.41
CA GLY A 489 -10.71 -9.73 -18.29
C GLY A 489 -9.25 -10.12 -18.58
N LEU A 490 -8.69 -11.02 -17.78
CA LEU A 490 -7.29 -11.43 -17.85
C LEU A 490 -7.02 -12.60 -18.79
N ASP A 491 -8.06 -13.34 -19.19
CA ASP A 491 -7.99 -14.46 -20.15
C ASP A 491 -8.47 -14.07 -21.56
N GLY A 492 -8.71 -12.77 -21.79
CA GLY A 492 -9.15 -12.24 -23.08
C GLY A 492 -8.01 -12.06 -24.10
N PRO A 493 -8.33 -11.89 -25.40
CA PRO A 493 -7.33 -11.49 -26.38
C PRO A 493 -6.65 -10.18 -25.95
N ALA A 494 -5.36 -10.05 -26.23
CA ALA A 494 -4.61 -8.84 -25.87
C ALA A 494 -5.34 -7.61 -26.45
N PRO A 495 -5.67 -6.61 -25.61
CA PRO A 495 -6.38 -5.43 -26.06
C PRO A 495 -5.54 -4.70 -27.10
N THR A 496 -6.17 -4.24 -28.18
CA THR A 496 -5.53 -3.50 -29.27
C THR A 496 -5.48 -1.99 -29.02
N ARG A 497 -6.06 -1.53 -27.90
CA ARG A 497 -6.11 -0.12 -27.52
C ARG A 497 -4.87 0.28 -26.75
N ASP A 498 -4.45 1.52 -26.94
CA ASP A 498 -3.38 2.16 -26.18
C ASP A 498 -3.69 2.20 -24.66
N VAL A 499 -4.95 2.43 -24.28
CA VAL A 499 -5.42 2.40 -22.89
C VAL A 499 -6.46 1.29 -22.70
N ILE A 500 -6.18 0.38 -21.77
CA ILE A 500 -7.03 -0.77 -21.47
C ILE A 500 -8.08 -0.37 -20.43
N ALA A 501 -9.33 -0.29 -20.87
CA ALA A 501 -10.48 -0.02 -20.02
C ALA A 501 -11.67 -0.89 -20.47
N PRO A 502 -12.38 -1.56 -19.54
CA PRO A 502 -13.49 -2.42 -19.89
C PRO A 502 -14.76 -1.60 -20.13
N THR A 503 -15.56 -1.99 -21.12
CA THR A 503 -16.92 -1.48 -21.30
C THR A 503 -17.96 -2.34 -20.60
N GLN A 504 -17.62 -3.59 -20.28
CA GLN A 504 -18.37 -4.56 -19.50
C GLN A 504 -17.44 -5.71 -19.10
N LEU A 505 -17.85 -6.51 -18.10
CA LEU A 505 -17.19 -7.75 -17.71
C LEU A 505 -18.19 -8.91 -17.72
N ARG A 506 -17.72 -10.10 -18.08
CA ARG A 506 -18.47 -11.33 -17.88
C ARG A 506 -18.31 -11.79 -16.44
N VAL A 507 -19.41 -12.19 -15.81
CA VAL A 507 -19.42 -12.75 -14.46
C VAL A 507 -20.17 -14.09 -14.51
N ASN A 508 -19.69 -15.08 -13.76
CA ASN A 508 -20.37 -16.36 -13.64
C ASN A 508 -21.48 -16.30 -12.60
N THR A 509 -22.57 -17.01 -12.87
CA THR A 509 -23.58 -17.34 -11.87
C THR A 509 -23.20 -18.63 -11.12
N PRO A 510 -23.84 -18.94 -9.97
CA PRO A 510 -23.65 -20.23 -9.30
C PRO A 510 -23.93 -21.45 -10.19
N ALA A 511 -24.68 -21.29 -11.28
CA ALA A 511 -25.03 -22.36 -12.21
C ALA A 511 -23.97 -22.63 -13.30
N THR A 512 -23.05 -21.70 -13.57
CA THR A 512 -22.13 -21.77 -14.72
C THR A 512 -20.70 -22.19 -14.41
N GLY A 513 -20.37 -22.41 -13.13
CA GLY A 513 -19.10 -22.99 -12.72
C GLY A 513 -18.50 -22.32 -11.50
N HIS A 514 -17.17 -22.24 -11.46
CA HIS A 514 -16.46 -21.51 -10.41
C HIS A 514 -16.78 -20.01 -10.48
N PRO A 515 -16.83 -19.31 -9.33
CA PRO A 515 -17.10 -17.88 -9.30
C PRO A 515 -16.03 -17.08 -10.06
N THR A 516 -16.42 -15.90 -10.49
CA THR A 516 -15.49 -14.92 -11.08
C THR A 516 -14.66 -14.26 -9.99
N LEU A 517 -13.35 -14.22 -10.16
CA LEU A 517 -12.45 -13.41 -9.33
C LEU A 517 -12.30 -12.00 -9.92
N LEU A 518 -12.74 -11.00 -9.16
CA LEU A 518 -12.54 -9.59 -9.44
C LEU A 518 -11.42 -9.06 -8.55
N ARG A 519 -10.30 -8.69 -9.18
CA ARG A 519 -9.16 -8.01 -8.57
C ARG A 519 -9.36 -6.52 -8.69
N MET A 520 -9.21 -5.77 -7.60
CA MET A 520 -9.35 -4.31 -7.57
C MET A 520 -8.08 -3.68 -7.04
N ALA A 521 -7.63 -2.61 -7.69
CA ALA A 521 -6.51 -1.81 -7.22
C ALA A 521 -6.81 -0.31 -7.39
N ASN A 522 -6.24 0.52 -6.53
CA ASN A 522 -6.35 1.96 -6.64
C ASN A 522 -5.01 2.58 -7.06
N PHE A 523 -4.89 3.01 -8.32
CA PHE A 523 -3.72 3.72 -8.82
C PHE A 523 -3.91 5.26 -8.77
N ASN A 524 -4.92 5.73 -8.03
CA ASN A 524 -5.05 7.15 -7.69
C ASN A 524 -4.28 7.46 -6.42
N TYR A 525 -4.33 8.73 -6.05
CA TYR A 525 -3.79 9.27 -4.81
C TYR A 525 -4.84 9.68 -3.78
N PHE A 526 -6.09 9.25 -3.97
CA PHE A 526 -7.20 9.57 -3.07
C PHE A 526 -8.11 8.35 -2.90
N PRO A 527 -8.94 8.33 -1.83
CA PRO A 527 -9.80 7.20 -1.54
C PRO A 527 -10.88 7.00 -2.61
N SER A 528 -11.21 5.73 -2.87
CA SER A 528 -12.27 5.33 -3.77
C SER A 528 -13.23 4.36 -3.08
N ARG A 529 -14.45 4.28 -3.59
CA ARG A 529 -15.45 3.30 -3.15
C ARG A 529 -15.96 2.50 -4.33
N ALA A 530 -15.98 1.17 -4.21
CA ALA A 530 -16.66 0.29 -5.15
C ALA A 530 -18.07 -0.01 -4.61
N LEU A 531 -19.09 0.15 -5.45
CA LEU A 531 -20.49 -0.14 -5.15
C LEU A 531 -21.05 -1.18 -6.12
N PHE A 532 -21.75 -2.19 -5.62
CA PHE A 532 -22.39 -3.23 -6.43
C PHE A 532 -23.90 -3.07 -6.42
N THR A 533 -24.50 -2.95 -7.60
CA THR A 533 -25.95 -2.81 -7.78
C THR A 533 -26.49 -3.75 -8.84
N ASP A 534 -27.80 -3.97 -8.82
CA ASP A 534 -28.51 -4.49 -10.00
C ASP A 534 -28.66 -3.40 -11.08
N ALA A 535 -29.26 -3.75 -12.21
CA ALA A 535 -29.53 -2.80 -13.30
C ALA A 535 -30.53 -1.68 -12.93
N ALA A 536 -31.32 -1.85 -11.87
CA ALA A 536 -32.24 -0.84 -11.35
C ALA A 536 -31.57 0.10 -10.34
N GLY A 537 -30.31 -0.16 -9.97
CA GLY A 537 -29.55 0.63 -8.99
C GLY A 537 -29.76 0.20 -7.53
N ASN A 538 -30.46 -0.92 -7.28
CA ASN A 538 -30.59 -1.45 -5.93
C ASN A 538 -29.28 -2.13 -5.52
N ARG A 539 -28.88 -1.98 -4.26
CA ARG A 539 -27.64 -2.55 -3.73
C ARG A 539 -27.73 -4.08 -3.66
N VAL A 540 -26.66 -4.75 -4.09
CA VAL A 540 -26.60 -6.23 -4.13
C VAL A 540 -25.34 -6.71 -3.43
N ARG A 541 -25.52 -7.49 -2.36
CA ARG A 541 -24.42 -8.13 -1.63
C ARG A 541 -23.90 -9.32 -2.44
N MET A 542 -23.06 -9.06 -3.43
CA MET A 542 -22.51 -10.07 -4.34
C MET A 542 -20.99 -10.16 -4.32
N ALA A 543 -20.27 -9.25 -3.65
CA ALA A 543 -18.81 -9.28 -3.58
C ALA A 543 -18.36 -9.96 -2.28
N GLU A 544 -17.78 -11.15 -2.37
CA GLU A 544 -17.15 -11.82 -1.23
C GLU A 544 -15.66 -11.47 -1.20
N LEU A 545 -15.25 -10.67 -0.21
CA LEU A 545 -13.85 -10.31 -0.01
C LEU A 545 -13.05 -11.51 0.50
N ILE A 546 -11.92 -11.82 -0.16
CA ILE A 546 -11.09 -12.99 0.17
C ILE A 546 -9.62 -12.65 0.47
N ALA A 547 -9.12 -11.52 -0.02
CA ALA A 547 -7.79 -11.02 0.30
C ALA A 547 -7.74 -9.48 0.21
N HIS A 548 -6.80 -8.90 0.94
CA HIS A 548 -6.42 -7.48 0.94
C HIS A 548 -4.92 -7.39 0.81
N ASP A 549 -4.44 -6.48 -0.05
CA ASP A 549 -3.01 -6.22 -0.24
C ASP A 549 -2.16 -7.47 -0.52
N GLY A 550 -2.73 -8.42 -1.26
CA GLY A 550 -2.06 -9.66 -1.64
C GLY A 550 -2.04 -10.74 -0.56
N ARG A 551 -2.67 -10.52 0.61
CA ARG A 551 -2.70 -11.48 1.71
C ARG A 551 -4.15 -11.94 2.01
N PRO A 552 -4.37 -13.25 2.23
CA PRO A 552 -5.72 -13.80 2.45
C PRO A 552 -6.31 -13.42 3.81
N PHE A 553 -7.62 -13.22 3.87
CA PHE A 553 -8.31 -13.12 5.15
C PHE A 553 -8.44 -14.51 5.79
N ARG A 554 -7.86 -14.66 6.98
CA ARG A 554 -7.84 -15.92 7.73
C ARG A 554 -8.36 -15.75 9.16
N ASP A 555 -8.93 -16.83 9.68
CA ASP A 555 -9.28 -16.92 11.10
C ASP A 555 -8.02 -17.21 11.93
N THR A 556 -7.61 -16.23 12.72
CA THR A 556 -6.41 -16.29 13.58
C THR A 556 -6.77 -16.38 15.07
N SER A 557 -8.02 -16.74 15.39
CA SER A 557 -8.52 -16.80 16.77
C SER A 557 -7.96 -17.99 17.57
N ARG A 558 -7.44 -19.02 16.89
CA ARG A 558 -6.92 -20.24 17.51
C ARG A 558 -5.40 -20.30 17.35
N ARG A 559 -4.70 -20.23 18.48
CA ARG A 559 -3.25 -20.26 18.57
C ARG A 559 -2.62 -21.53 17.99
N ASP A 560 -3.04 -22.69 18.49
CA ASP A 560 -2.40 -23.97 18.20
C ASP A 560 -3.13 -24.77 17.09
N ALA A 561 -3.84 -24.08 16.20
CA ALA A 561 -4.61 -24.71 15.13
C ALA A 561 -4.34 -24.05 13.76
N PRO A 562 -4.63 -24.75 12.65
CA PRO A 562 -4.67 -24.12 11.34
C PRO A 562 -5.65 -22.95 11.31
N SER A 563 -5.27 -21.89 10.60
CA SER A 563 -6.06 -20.68 10.34
C SER A 563 -6.82 -20.81 9.02
N PRO A 564 -8.07 -21.31 9.05
CA PRO A 564 -8.84 -21.48 7.82
C PRO A 564 -9.14 -20.11 7.18
N PRO A 565 -9.37 -20.08 5.86
CA PRO A 565 -9.88 -18.89 5.19
C PRO A 565 -11.21 -18.45 5.81
N ILE A 566 -11.44 -17.13 5.96
CA ILE A 566 -12.66 -16.62 6.62
C ILE A 566 -13.94 -17.15 5.96
N ARG A 567 -13.92 -17.34 4.63
CA ARG A 567 -15.04 -17.91 3.87
C ARG A 567 -15.51 -19.29 4.36
N ASP A 568 -14.62 -20.08 4.95
CA ASP A 568 -14.86 -21.47 5.36
C ASP A 568 -15.24 -21.56 6.84
N THR A 569 -15.32 -20.43 7.55
CA THR A 569 -15.74 -20.34 8.96
C THR A 569 -17.25 -20.21 9.14
N GLY A 570 -18.01 -20.15 8.04
CA GLY A 570 -19.45 -19.83 8.06
C GLY A 570 -19.77 -18.33 8.05
N HIS A 571 -18.75 -17.46 8.08
CA HIS A 571 -18.89 -16.00 8.13
C HIS A 571 -18.19 -15.32 6.94
N ARG A 572 -18.76 -15.44 5.74
CA ARG A 572 -18.21 -14.80 4.54
C ARG A 572 -18.26 -13.27 4.64
N LEU A 573 -17.20 -12.61 4.20
CA LEU A 573 -17.13 -11.15 4.03
C LEU A 573 -17.89 -10.72 2.75
N LEU A 574 -19.18 -11.05 2.69
CA LEU A 574 -20.04 -10.73 1.56
C LEU A 574 -20.60 -9.31 1.71
N THR A 575 -20.33 -8.45 0.74
CA THR A 575 -20.68 -7.02 0.77
C THR A 575 -21.27 -6.56 -0.57
N ASP A 576 -21.93 -5.40 -0.53
CA ASP A 576 -22.37 -4.65 -1.69
C ASP A 576 -21.49 -3.40 -1.93
N HIS A 577 -20.44 -3.20 -1.13
CA HIS A 577 -19.48 -2.12 -1.31
C HIS A 577 -18.17 -2.32 -0.56
N ILE A 578 -17.14 -1.61 -1.01
CA ILE A 578 -15.78 -1.65 -0.47
C ILE A 578 -15.20 -0.24 -0.54
N ALA A 579 -14.59 0.25 0.53
CA ALA A 579 -13.77 1.45 0.55
C ALA A 579 -12.30 1.05 0.45
N PHE A 580 -11.53 1.75 -0.38
CA PHE A 580 -10.12 1.47 -0.60
C PHE A 580 -9.36 2.73 -1.04
N GLY A 581 -8.32 3.04 -0.29
CA GLY A 581 -7.38 4.15 -0.44
C GLY A 581 -6.41 3.96 -1.60
N ALA A 582 -5.59 4.98 -1.84
CA ALA A 582 -4.47 4.92 -2.78
C ALA A 582 -3.57 3.71 -2.50
N ALA A 583 -3.17 2.98 -3.56
CA ALA A 583 -2.33 1.79 -3.50
C ALA A 583 -2.91 0.56 -2.75
N GLU A 584 -4.11 0.63 -2.18
CA GLU A 584 -4.79 -0.55 -1.64
C GLU A 584 -5.33 -1.46 -2.74
N ARG A 585 -5.35 -2.77 -2.46
CA ARG A 585 -5.90 -3.80 -3.36
C ARG A 585 -6.85 -4.73 -2.62
N TYR A 586 -7.90 -5.15 -3.33
CA TYR A 586 -8.84 -6.15 -2.84
C TYR A 586 -9.11 -7.22 -3.89
N ASP A 587 -9.15 -8.47 -3.46
CA ASP A 587 -9.61 -9.59 -4.27
C ASP A 587 -11.00 -10.02 -3.78
N ALA A 588 -11.96 -10.03 -4.70
CA ALA A 588 -13.34 -10.36 -4.43
C ALA A 588 -13.86 -11.46 -5.36
N LEU A 589 -14.51 -12.48 -4.79
CA LEU A 589 -15.30 -13.42 -5.57
C LEU A 589 -16.70 -12.89 -5.78
N LEU A 590 -17.17 -12.91 -7.02
CA LEU A 590 -18.48 -12.41 -7.38
C LEU A 590 -19.53 -13.53 -7.34
N HIS A 591 -20.64 -13.25 -6.65
CA HIS A 591 -21.78 -14.14 -6.45
C HIS A 591 -23.09 -13.45 -6.86
N PRO A 592 -23.31 -13.16 -8.16
CA PRO A 592 -24.57 -12.59 -8.61
C PRO A 592 -25.73 -13.55 -8.26
N PRO A 593 -26.85 -13.04 -7.71
CA PRO A 593 -27.97 -13.88 -7.26
C PRO A 593 -28.73 -14.58 -8.40
N SER A 594 -28.62 -14.08 -9.63
CA SER A 594 -29.25 -14.64 -10.83
C SER A 594 -28.46 -14.28 -12.07
N ALA A 595 -28.79 -14.91 -13.20
CA ALA A 595 -28.39 -14.37 -14.51
C ALA A 595 -29.01 -12.99 -14.70
N GLY A 596 -28.30 -12.10 -15.39
CA GLY A 596 -28.74 -10.72 -15.60
C GLY A 596 -27.59 -9.73 -15.68
N THR A 597 -27.93 -8.44 -15.60
CA THR A 597 -26.95 -7.35 -15.59
C THR A 597 -26.88 -6.75 -14.19
N PHE A 598 -25.68 -6.75 -13.63
CA PHE A 598 -25.30 -6.03 -12.43
C PHE A 598 -24.33 -4.91 -12.83
N VAL A 599 -23.98 -4.05 -11.89
CA VAL A 599 -23.07 -2.93 -12.11
C VAL A 599 -22.12 -2.82 -10.93
N VAL A 600 -20.83 -2.68 -11.23
CA VAL A 600 -19.87 -2.13 -10.27
C VAL A 600 -19.61 -0.67 -10.59
N THR A 601 -19.82 0.22 -9.63
CA THR A 601 -19.54 1.66 -9.73
C THR A 601 -18.37 2.01 -8.83
N ILE A 602 -17.32 2.60 -9.41
CA ILE A 602 -16.23 3.23 -8.67
C ILE A 602 -16.58 4.70 -8.47
N GLU A 603 -16.73 5.10 -7.22
CA GLU A 603 -16.84 6.49 -6.77
C GLU A 603 -15.45 7.00 -6.39
N PHE A 604 -15.05 8.12 -6.98
CA PHE A 604 -13.77 8.78 -6.73
C PHE A 604 -14.03 9.89 -5.71
N GLU A 605 -13.44 9.82 -4.52
CA GLU A 605 -13.77 10.72 -3.42
C GLU A 605 -12.64 11.71 -3.16
N HIS A 606 -12.99 12.97 -2.93
CA HIS A 606 -12.01 13.98 -2.53
C HIS A 606 -11.36 13.58 -1.20
N TRP A 607 -10.03 13.57 -1.15
CA TRP A 607 -9.27 13.05 -0.01
C TRP A 607 -9.59 13.77 1.31
N ALA A 608 -9.79 15.09 1.33
CA ALA A 608 -10.18 15.81 2.55
C ALA A 608 -11.68 15.76 2.87
N THR A 609 -12.52 16.14 1.90
CA THR A 609 -13.95 16.37 2.14
C THR A 609 -14.83 15.14 1.97
N ARG A 610 -14.27 14.02 1.47
CA ARG A 610 -14.97 12.80 1.08
C ARG A 610 -16.07 12.99 0.02
N ARG A 611 -16.21 14.19 -0.55
CA ARG A 611 -17.15 14.49 -1.62
C ARG A 611 -16.83 13.65 -2.86
N VAL A 612 -17.84 12.98 -3.42
CA VAL A 612 -17.70 12.26 -4.69
C VAL A 612 -17.38 13.25 -5.83
N LEU A 613 -16.22 13.10 -6.44
CA LEU A 613 -15.71 13.88 -7.58
C LEU A 613 -16.22 13.30 -8.92
N ALA A 614 -16.28 11.98 -9.02
CA ALA A 614 -16.75 11.29 -10.22
C ALA A 614 -17.29 9.89 -9.88
N ARG A 615 -18.10 9.36 -10.80
CA ARG A 615 -18.57 7.98 -10.80
C ARG A 615 -18.23 7.33 -12.13
N ARG A 616 -17.75 6.09 -12.10
CA ARG A 616 -17.51 5.28 -13.30
C ARG A 616 -18.08 3.88 -13.08
N SER A 617 -18.93 3.46 -14.00
CA SER A 617 -19.66 2.20 -13.88
C SER A 617 -19.21 1.21 -14.94
N VAL A 618 -19.04 -0.05 -14.54
CA VAL A 618 -18.76 -1.17 -15.43
C VAL A 618 -19.90 -2.18 -15.28
N PRO A 619 -20.68 -2.45 -16.36
CA PRO A 619 -21.66 -3.51 -16.37
C PRO A 619 -21.00 -4.88 -16.13
N LEU A 620 -21.62 -5.67 -15.25
CA LEU A 620 -21.26 -7.04 -14.93
C LEU A 620 -22.35 -7.97 -15.50
N ILE A 621 -22.02 -8.69 -16.57
CA ILE A 621 -22.97 -9.55 -17.29
C ILE A 621 -22.91 -10.94 -16.68
N ALA A 622 -23.83 -11.23 -15.77
CA ALA A 622 -23.96 -12.52 -15.10
C ALA A 622 -24.63 -13.54 -16.02
N ARG A 623 -23.91 -14.61 -16.37
CA ARG A 623 -24.41 -15.68 -17.25
C ARG A 623 -24.25 -17.07 -16.65
#